data_AF-A0A1E7HKK8-F1
#
_entry.id   AF-A0A1E7HKK8-F1
#
_cell.length_a   1.000
_cell.length_b   1.000
_cell.length_c   1.000
_cell.angle_alpha   90.00
_cell.angle_beta   90.00
_cell.angle_gamma   90.00
#
_symmetry.space_group_name_H-M   'P 1'
#
loop_
_entity.id
_entity.type
_entity.pdbx_description
1 polymer ?
#
loop_
_entity_poly.entity_id
_entity_poly.type
_entity_poly.pdbx_seq_one_letter_code
_entity_poly.pdbx_strand_id
1 'polypeptide(L)'
;MDQKVTRSSLACEVMQQRMDRLLVELSEKDRGLQDVLDQVLTDVKSPRILYQAIRKIEITEDHKAFLNEILHALYTYCHVEKSAFYKPGKKGSLTRVVSFGATSLPENMEWKSEEMPEIMRVLMQEREIVIPKKIDQRLVMAVPIITISDKLQYVLLIEEIRFINMSEKVLGLLKLMAFWIRYLLEKRLDREELQPLSAFSSVIVYQPSVAQKILDDTISRHKKHKLPFALLRIKEAVNEADVKRLSAALRIYDDLFMLDGGEILVFLSMTDEKNVPAIIERIRPSAPQLTIEAADKTGFK
;
A
#
# COMPACT_ATOMS: atom_id res chain seq x y z
N MET A 1 1.38 31.49 29.43
CA MET A 1 0.16 30.81 28.92
C MET A 1 0.58 30.04 27.67
N ASP A 2 1.55 29.11 27.79
CA ASP A 2 2.45 28.73 26.67
C ASP A 2 2.84 27.24 26.58
N GLN A 3 2.04 26.32 27.13
CA GLN A 3 2.40 24.88 27.12
C GLN A 3 1.50 23.98 26.23
N LYS A 4 0.57 24.54 25.47
CA LYS A 4 -0.33 23.76 24.59
C LYS A 4 0.09 23.68 23.12
N VAL A 5 1.08 24.46 22.67
CA VAL A 5 1.48 24.56 21.25
C VAL A 5 2.61 23.58 20.85
N THR A 6 3.38 23.07 21.80
CA THR A 6 4.59 22.24 21.55
C THR A 6 4.33 20.74 21.34
N ARG A 7 3.18 20.19 21.75
CA ARG A 7 2.86 18.76 21.52
C ARG A 7 2.36 18.46 20.10
N SER A 8 1.81 19.45 19.40
CA SER A 8 1.37 19.30 18.00
C SER A 8 2.52 19.44 17.00
N SER A 9 3.60 20.16 17.33
CA SER A 9 4.76 20.33 16.45
C SER A 9 5.60 19.06 16.38
N LEU A 10 5.84 18.41 17.52
CA LEU A 10 6.60 17.15 17.59
C LEU A 10 5.85 15.98 16.92
N ALA A 11 4.52 15.93 17.06
CA ALA A 11 3.69 14.95 16.34
C ALA A 11 3.65 15.21 14.83
N CYS A 12 3.78 16.47 14.39
CA CYS A 12 3.94 16.83 12.99
C CYS A 12 5.33 16.47 12.47
N GLU A 13 6.41 16.72 13.20
CA GLU A 13 7.78 16.34 12.80
C GLU A 13 7.95 14.82 12.69
N VAL A 14 7.37 14.05 13.62
CA VAL A 14 7.39 12.58 13.56
C VAL A 14 6.51 12.05 12.43
N MET A 15 5.40 12.72 12.07
CA MET A 15 4.63 12.39 10.87
C MET A 15 5.37 12.77 9.58
N GLN A 16 6.10 13.88 9.57
CA GLN A 16 6.92 14.34 8.44
C GLN A 16 8.02 13.32 8.15
N GLN A 17 8.80 12.94 9.16
CA GLN A 17 9.88 11.94 9.03
C GLN A 17 9.37 10.54 8.65
N ARG A 18 8.12 10.20 9.00
CA ARG A 18 7.47 8.94 8.59
C ARG A 18 6.96 9.00 7.15
N MET A 19 6.47 10.16 6.70
CA MET A 19 6.16 10.41 5.29
C MET A 19 7.45 10.33 4.46
N ASP A 20 8.51 11.03 4.86
CA ASP A 20 9.81 11.04 4.17
C ASP A 20 10.40 9.62 4.02
N ARG A 21 10.15 8.73 4.99
CA ARG A 21 10.61 7.34 4.94
C ARG A 21 9.76 6.44 4.05
N LEU A 22 8.43 6.61 4.05
CA LEU A 22 7.53 5.97 3.08
C LEU A 22 7.83 6.45 1.65
N LEU A 23 8.27 7.71 1.51
CA LEU A 23 8.70 8.31 0.27
C LEU A 23 10.02 7.71 -0.22
N VAL A 24 10.95 7.36 0.66
CA VAL A 24 12.19 6.63 0.30
C VAL A 24 11.88 5.21 -0.19
N GLU A 25 11.00 4.47 0.47
CA GLU A 25 10.60 3.10 0.05
C GLU A 25 9.82 3.09 -1.28
N LEU A 26 9.06 4.16 -1.56
CA LEU A 26 8.42 4.41 -2.86
C LEU A 26 9.44 4.92 -3.91
N SER A 27 10.47 5.67 -3.49
CA SER A 27 11.50 6.24 -4.38
C SER A 27 12.45 5.19 -4.97
N GLU A 28 12.66 4.07 -4.29
CA GLU A 28 13.52 2.98 -4.81
C GLU A 28 12.86 2.20 -5.96
N LYS A 29 11.53 2.32 -6.15
CA LYS A 29 10.80 1.59 -7.19
C LYS A 29 10.51 2.39 -8.47
N ASP A 30 10.55 3.73 -8.45
CA ASP A 30 10.18 4.50 -9.64
C ASP A 30 10.81 5.91 -9.65
N ARG A 31 11.76 6.14 -10.56
CA ARG A 31 12.54 7.40 -10.66
C ARG A 31 11.67 8.60 -11.08
N GLY A 32 10.55 8.36 -11.76
CA GLY A 32 9.57 9.41 -12.10
C GLY A 32 8.75 9.91 -10.90
N LEU A 33 8.78 9.17 -9.78
CA LEU A 33 8.12 9.54 -8.54
C LEU A 33 8.86 10.64 -7.79
N GLN A 34 10.19 10.63 -7.85
CA GLN A 34 11.06 11.58 -7.16
C GLN A 34 10.76 13.02 -7.57
N ASP A 35 10.71 13.27 -8.89
CA ASP A 35 10.47 14.61 -9.45
C ASP A 35 9.05 15.14 -9.13
N VAL A 36 8.06 14.24 -9.03
CA VAL A 36 6.67 14.60 -8.71
C VAL A 36 6.48 14.84 -7.21
N LEU A 37 7.15 14.06 -6.37
CA LEU A 37 7.08 14.18 -4.92
C LEU A 37 7.74 15.47 -4.43
N ASP A 38 8.92 15.81 -4.95
CA ASP A 38 9.65 17.04 -4.62
C ASP A 38 8.85 18.30 -5.05
N GLN A 39 8.10 18.22 -6.15
CA GLN A 39 7.22 19.32 -6.59
C GLN A 39 5.95 19.47 -5.75
N VAL A 40 5.34 18.37 -5.26
CA VAL A 40 4.00 18.41 -4.64
C VAL A 40 4.06 18.60 -3.12
N LEU A 41 5.09 18.08 -2.44
CA LEU A 41 5.21 18.13 -0.98
C LEU A 41 5.52 19.53 -0.43
N THR A 42 6.13 20.38 -1.26
CA THR A 42 6.58 21.72 -0.87
C THR A 42 5.41 22.72 -0.75
N ASP A 43 4.27 22.45 -1.41
CA ASP A 43 3.26 23.48 -1.72
C ASP A 43 1.81 23.19 -1.30
N VAL A 44 1.48 22.04 -0.69
CA VAL A 44 0.06 21.71 -0.42
C VAL A 44 -0.18 20.94 0.88
N LYS A 45 -1.14 21.41 1.69
CA LYS A 45 -1.70 20.67 2.85
C LYS A 45 -2.58 19.45 2.46
N SER A 46 -2.90 19.31 1.16
CA SER A 46 -3.85 18.34 0.59
C SER A 46 -3.39 16.87 0.65
N PRO A 47 -2.13 16.50 0.34
CA PRO A 47 -1.69 15.10 0.28
C PRO A 47 -1.85 14.35 1.63
N ARG A 48 -1.71 15.05 2.75
CA ARG A 48 -1.88 14.47 4.10
C ARG A 48 -3.34 14.13 4.41
N ILE A 49 -4.27 15.04 4.10
CA ILE A 49 -5.72 14.83 4.29
C ILE A 49 -6.17 13.65 3.42
N LEU A 50 -5.62 13.59 2.22
CA LEU A 50 -5.87 12.59 1.21
C LEU A 50 -5.39 11.19 1.65
N TYR A 51 -4.15 11.07 2.10
CA TYR A 51 -3.62 9.83 2.68
C TYR A 51 -4.45 9.35 3.87
N GLN A 52 -4.87 10.26 4.75
CA GLN A 52 -5.74 9.93 5.88
C GLN A 52 -7.14 9.47 5.44
N ALA A 53 -7.70 10.06 4.38
CA ALA A 53 -8.97 9.62 3.81
C ALA A 53 -8.85 8.17 3.29
N ILE A 54 -7.79 7.85 2.54
CA ILE A 54 -7.63 6.49 2.01
C ILE A 54 -7.30 5.48 3.12
N ARG A 55 -6.54 5.84 4.15
CA ARG A 55 -6.32 4.97 5.31
C ARG A 55 -7.60 4.65 6.09
N LYS A 56 -8.58 5.56 6.14
CA LYS A 56 -9.89 5.26 6.76
C LYS A 56 -10.68 4.23 5.95
N ILE A 57 -10.50 4.24 4.63
CA ILE A 57 -11.16 3.31 3.70
C ILE A 57 -10.58 1.89 3.83
N GLU A 58 -9.33 1.71 4.31
CA GLU A 58 -8.67 0.41 4.58
C GLU A 58 -9.50 -0.52 5.50
N ILE A 59 -10.42 0.02 6.31
CA ILE A 59 -11.22 -0.71 7.30
C ILE A 59 -12.50 -1.32 6.69
N THR A 60 -12.92 -0.88 5.50
CA THR A 60 -14.18 -1.32 4.88
C THR A 60 -14.11 -2.78 4.46
N GLU A 61 -14.95 -3.66 5.03
CA GLU A 61 -14.94 -5.10 4.74
C GLU A 61 -15.49 -5.44 3.35
N ASP A 62 -16.54 -4.73 2.89
CA ASP A 62 -17.08 -4.90 1.54
C ASP A 62 -16.11 -4.34 0.48
N HIS A 63 -15.59 -5.23 -0.37
CA HIS A 63 -14.65 -4.91 -1.44
C HIS A 63 -15.24 -3.96 -2.49
N LYS A 64 -16.52 -4.08 -2.84
CA LYS A 64 -17.16 -3.19 -3.82
C LYS A 64 -17.39 -1.81 -3.22
N ALA A 65 -17.80 -1.74 -1.95
CA ALA A 65 -17.90 -0.48 -1.23
C ALA A 65 -16.53 0.22 -1.12
N PHE A 66 -15.47 -0.54 -0.82
CA PHE A 66 -14.10 -0.06 -0.78
C PHE A 66 -13.67 0.60 -2.11
N LEU A 67 -13.91 -0.06 -3.24
CA LEU A 67 -13.57 0.51 -4.55
C LEU A 67 -14.38 1.79 -4.85
N ASN A 68 -15.66 1.84 -4.49
CA ASN A 68 -16.49 3.04 -4.66
C ASN A 68 -15.98 4.24 -3.83
N GLU A 69 -15.56 4.00 -2.59
CA GLU A 69 -14.99 5.04 -1.72
C GLU A 69 -13.69 5.62 -2.30
N ILE A 70 -12.86 4.78 -2.94
CA ILE A 70 -11.67 5.27 -3.68
C ILE A 70 -12.08 6.21 -4.81
N LEU A 71 -13.09 5.83 -5.62
CA LEU A 71 -13.55 6.70 -6.70
C LEU A 71 -14.15 8.00 -6.18
N HIS A 72 -14.88 7.95 -5.05
CA HIS A 72 -15.42 9.15 -4.41
C HIS A 72 -14.31 10.07 -3.86
N ALA A 73 -13.21 9.51 -3.35
CA ALA A 73 -12.05 10.28 -2.93
C ALA A 73 -11.38 10.98 -4.14
N LEU A 74 -11.22 10.28 -5.27
CA LEU A 74 -10.71 10.87 -6.51
C LEU A 74 -11.59 12.04 -6.99
N TYR A 75 -12.91 11.91 -6.91
CA TYR A 75 -13.82 13.02 -7.22
C TYR A 75 -13.66 14.20 -6.25
N THR A 76 -13.71 13.92 -4.95
CA THR A 76 -13.74 14.95 -3.90
C THR A 76 -12.46 15.79 -3.89
N TYR A 77 -11.31 15.13 -4.06
CA TYR A 77 -10.02 15.77 -3.84
C TYR A 77 -9.20 16.00 -5.10
N CYS A 78 -9.45 15.24 -6.17
CA CYS A 78 -8.75 15.38 -7.45
C CYS A 78 -9.67 15.86 -8.57
N HIS A 79 -10.96 16.09 -8.28
CA HIS A 79 -11.95 16.57 -9.25
C HIS A 79 -12.08 15.68 -10.49
N VAL A 80 -11.84 14.37 -10.31
CA VAL A 80 -12.08 13.34 -11.32
C VAL A 80 -13.59 13.18 -11.50
N GLU A 81 -14.11 13.51 -12.68
CA GLU A 81 -15.54 13.43 -12.99
C GLU A 81 -15.94 12.06 -13.51
N LYS A 82 -15.01 11.34 -14.16
CA LYS A 82 -15.25 9.99 -14.68
C LYS A 82 -14.07 9.08 -14.38
N SER A 83 -14.36 7.97 -13.71
CA SER A 83 -13.38 6.93 -13.43
C SER A 83 -14.04 5.59 -13.22
N ALA A 84 -13.32 4.50 -13.46
CA ALA A 84 -13.85 3.16 -13.31
C ALA A 84 -12.75 2.16 -12.95
N PHE A 85 -13.13 1.13 -12.19
CA PHE A 85 -12.31 -0.05 -11.97
C PHE A 85 -12.74 -1.16 -12.92
N TYR A 86 -11.79 -1.76 -13.61
CA TYR A 86 -11.97 -2.94 -14.44
C TYR A 86 -11.21 -4.12 -13.86
N LYS A 87 -11.79 -5.32 -13.97
CA LYS A 87 -11.17 -6.58 -13.61
C LYS A 87 -10.78 -7.34 -14.88
N PRO A 88 -9.54 -7.84 -15.01
CA PRO A 88 -9.16 -8.66 -16.14
C PRO A 88 -9.83 -10.04 -16.06
N GLY A 89 -10.40 -10.44 -17.19
CA GLY A 89 -11.04 -11.72 -17.43
C GLY A 89 -10.17 -12.65 -18.27
N LYS A 90 -10.80 -13.64 -18.91
CA LYS A 90 -10.11 -14.62 -19.75
C LYS A 90 -9.65 -13.97 -21.05
N LYS A 91 -8.49 -14.42 -21.57
CA LYS A 91 -7.92 -13.96 -22.86
C LYS A 91 -7.71 -12.44 -22.96
N GLY A 92 -7.50 -11.77 -21.82
CA GLY A 92 -7.23 -10.33 -21.79
C GLY A 92 -8.48 -9.45 -21.92
N SER A 93 -9.69 -10.00 -21.76
CA SER A 93 -10.89 -9.17 -21.61
C SER A 93 -10.86 -8.38 -20.30
N LEU A 94 -11.63 -7.30 -20.22
CA LEU A 94 -11.79 -6.49 -19.03
C LEU A 94 -13.29 -6.30 -18.75
N THR A 95 -13.70 -6.46 -17.50
CA THR A 95 -15.08 -6.23 -17.06
C THR A 95 -15.10 -5.16 -15.97
N ARG A 96 -15.96 -4.15 -16.12
CA ARG A 96 -16.12 -3.06 -15.17
C ARG A 96 -16.74 -3.58 -13.88
N VAL A 97 -16.15 -3.20 -12.74
CA VAL A 97 -16.58 -3.61 -11.40
C VAL A 97 -17.38 -2.50 -10.73
N VAL A 98 -16.85 -1.28 -10.79
CA VAL A 98 -17.47 -0.05 -10.29
C VAL A 98 -17.08 1.12 -11.18
N SER A 99 -17.91 2.16 -11.17
CA SER A 99 -17.64 3.41 -11.87
C SER A 99 -18.20 4.59 -11.11
N PHE A 100 -17.55 5.72 -11.27
CA PHE A 100 -18.01 7.02 -10.81
C PHE A 100 -18.21 7.93 -12.02
N GLY A 101 -19.34 8.63 -12.04
CA GLY A 101 -19.79 9.40 -13.19
C GLY A 101 -20.28 8.53 -14.35
N ALA A 102 -20.74 9.17 -15.42
CA ALA A 102 -21.15 8.50 -16.65
C ALA A 102 -19.92 8.21 -17.52
N THR A 103 -19.24 7.09 -17.23
CA THR A 103 -18.14 6.54 -18.04
C THR A 103 -18.57 6.36 -19.49
N SER A 104 -17.67 6.69 -20.41
CA SER A 104 -17.89 6.59 -21.86
C SER A 104 -17.55 5.22 -22.43
N LEU A 105 -16.96 4.36 -21.62
CA LEU A 105 -16.48 3.04 -22.03
C LEU A 105 -17.49 1.94 -21.68
N PRO A 106 -17.50 0.84 -22.46
CA PRO A 106 -18.42 -0.26 -22.26
C PRO A 106 -18.12 -1.00 -20.94
N GLU A 107 -19.12 -1.70 -20.43
CA GLU A 107 -18.97 -2.53 -19.23
C GLU A 107 -18.00 -3.70 -19.45
N ASN A 108 -17.95 -4.25 -20.66
CA ASN A 108 -17.03 -5.31 -21.05
C ASN A 108 -16.21 -4.84 -22.25
N MET A 109 -14.89 -4.99 -22.17
CA MET A 109 -13.97 -4.74 -23.28
C MET A 109 -13.24 -6.02 -23.63
N GLU A 110 -13.24 -6.37 -24.92
CA GLU A 110 -12.44 -7.49 -25.41
C GLU A 110 -11.02 -7.07 -25.77
N TRP A 111 -10.06 -7.98 -25.61
CA TRP A 111 -8.66 -7.73 -25.95
C TRP A 111 -8.50 -7.33 -27.41
N LYS A 112 -7.82 -6.20 -27.66
CA LYS A 112 -7.58 -5.62 -29.00
C LYS A 112 -8.85 -5.27 -29.79
N SER A 113 -10.01 -5.20 -29.14
CA SER A 113 -11.22 -4.63 -29.76
C SER A 113 -11.04 -3.14 -30.07
N GLU A 114 -11.83 -2.62 -31.02
CA GLU A 114 -11.85 -1.18 -31.33
C GLU A 114 -12.24 -0.33 -30.12
N GLU A 115 -13.09 -0.87 -29.25
CA GLU A 115 -13.56 -0.20 -28.03
C GLU A 115 -12.49 -0.11 -26.93
N MET A 116 -11.45 -0.96 -26.99
CA MET A 116 -10.36 -0.96 -26.00
C MET A 116 -9.36 0.17 -26.28
N PRO A 117 -9.27 1.20 -25.43
CA PRO A 117 -8.39 2.33 -25.68
C PRO A 117 -6.90 1.96 -25.61
N GLU A 118 -6.07 2.72 -26.31
CA GLU A 118 -4.61 2.48 -26.36
C GLU A 118 -3.97 2.47 -24.97
N ILE A 119 -4.37 3.38 -24.08
CA ILE A 119 -3.87 3.44 -22.70
C ILE A 119 -4.03 2.11 -21.95
N MET A 120 -5.14 1.39 -22.19
CA MET A 120 -5.40 0.08 -21.57
C MET A 120 -4.54 -1.01 -22.20
N ARG A 121 -4.29 -0.95 -23.52
CA ARG A 121 -3.42 -1.91 -24.22
C ARG A 121 -1.97 -1.79 -23.73
N VAL A 122 -1.47 -0.56 -23.61
CA VAL A 122 -0.13 -0.27 -23.09
C VAL A 122 -0.02 -0.74 -21.64
N LEU A 123 -0.99 -0.42 -20.79
CA LEU A 123 -0.99 -0.84 -19.39
C LEU A 123 -0.97 -2.37 -19.24
N MET A 124 -1.72 -3.10 -20.08
CA MET A 124 -1.72 -4.56 -20.03
C MET A 124 -0.38 -5.20 -20.45
N GLN A 125 0.44 -4.49 -21.23
CA GLN A 125 1.77 -4.93 -21.64
C GLN A 125 2.84 -4.52 -20.61
N GLU A 126 2.88 -3.24 -20.25
CA GLU A 126 3.93 -2.66 -19.43
C GLU A 126 3.72 -2.87 -17.92
N ARG A 127 2.45 -3.03 -17.48
CA ARG A 127 2.08 -3.15 -16.05
C ARG A 127 2.56 -2.00 -15.16
N GLU A 128 2.73 -0.84 -15.78
CA GLU A 128 3.06 0.43 -15.13
C GLU A 128 1.91 1.44 -15.25
N ILE A 129 1.97 2.51 -14.46
CA ILE A 129 1.00 3.60 -14.55
C ILE A 129 1.20 4.31 -15.88
N VAL A 130 0.16 4.37 -16.70
CA VAL A 130 0.22 4.95 -18.04
C VAL A 130 -0.47 6.31 -18.04
N ILE A 131 0.22 7.32 -18.57
CA ILE A 131 -0.29 8.68 -18.75
C ILE A 131 -0.06 9.06 -20.21
N PRO A 132 -1.11 9.35 -21.01
CA PRO A 132 -0.96 9.71 -22.41
C PRO A 132 -0.16 11.00 -22.58
N LYS A 133 0.73 11.04 -23.58
CA LYS A 133 1.51 12.25 -23.92
C LYS A 133 0.64 13.41 -24.45
N LYS A 134 -0.55 13.11 -24.99
CA LYS A 134 -1.54 14.08 -25.45
C LYS A 134 -2.86 13.82 -24.72
N ILE A 135 -3.32 14.78 -23.93
CA ILE A 135 -4.61 14.71 -23.19
C ILE A 135 -5.76 15.18 -24.09
N ASP A 136 -5.72 14.80 -25.37
CA ASP A 136 -6.71 15.20 -26.38
C ASP A 136 -7.89 14.21 -26.45
N GLN A 137 -7.74 13.08 -25.76
CA GLN A 137 -8.77 12.07 -25.59
C GLN A 137 -9.19 12.11 -24.12
N ARG A 138 -10.47 11.87 -23.85
CA ARG A 138 -11.13 11.86 -22.53
C ARG A 138 -10.62 10.75 -21.59
N LEU A 139 -9.31 10.51 -21.57
CA LEU A 139 -8.57 9.49 -20.85
C LEU A 139 -7.30 10.15 -20.30
N VAL A 140 -7.20 10.19 -18.98
CA VAL A 140 -6.11 10.89 -18.30
C VAL A 140 -5.02 9.94 -17.84
N MET A 141 -5.42 8.81 -17.24
CA MET A 141 -4.47 7.91 -16.59
C MET A 141 -5.07 6.52 -16.44
N ALA A 142 -4.23 5.50 -16.57
CA ALA A 142 -4.58 4.13 -16.22
C ALA A 142 -3.56 3.58 -15.22
N VAL A 143 -4.06 2.92 -14.17
CA VAL A 143 -3.30 2.48 -13.00
C VAL A 143 -3.49 0.97 -12.84
N PRO A 144 -2.44 0.16 -13.05
CA PRO A 144 -2.52 -1.28 -12.85
C PRO A 144 -2.46 -1.60 -11.36
N ILE A 145 -3.24 -2.60 -10.94
CA ILE A 145 -3.22 -3.16 -9.59
C ILE A 145 -2.76 -4.61 -9.71
N ILE A 146 -1.56 -4.91 -9.21
CA ILE A 146 -0.93 -6.23 -9.35
C ILE A 146 -0.75 -6.91 -7.98
N THR A 147 -0.87 -8.23 -7.93
CA THR A 147 -0.51 -9.00 -6.71
C THR A 147 1.00 -9.15 -6.56
N ILE A 148 1.43 -9.60 -5.38
CA ILE A 148 2.79 -10.14 -5.14
C ILE A 148 3.23 -11.22 -6.16
N SER A 149 2.29 -11.98 -6.71
CA SER A 149 2.53 -12.99 -7.74
C SER A 149 2.62 -12.42 -9.16
N ASP A 150 2.72 -11.09 -9.29
CA ASP A 150 2.74 -10.36 -10.55
C ASP A 150 1.53 -10.72 -11.44
N LYS A 151 0.35 -10.77 -10.84
CA LYS A 151 -0.92 -10.97 -11.55
C LYS A 151 -1.72 -9.67 -11.51
N LEU A 152 -2.10 -9.17 -12.69
CA LEU A 152 -3.02 -8.04 -12.80
C LEU A 152 -4.40 -8.44 -12.27
N GLN A 153 -4.87 -7.73 -11.24
CA GLN A 153 -6.17 -7.98 -10.59
C GLN A 153 -7.19 -6.91 -10.91
N TYR A 154 -6.75 -5.66 -11.03
CA TYR A 154 -7.62 -4.56 -11.42
C TYR A 154 -6.87 -3.54 -12.26
N VAL A 155 -7.64 -2.74 -12.99
CA VAL A 155 -7.18 -1.53 -13.66
C VAL A 155 -8.08 -0.39 -13.21
N LEU A 156 -7.52 0.62 -12.55
CA LEU A 156 -8.22 1.89 -12.36
C LEU A 156 -7.98 2.74 -13.59
N LEU A 157 -9.06 3.17 -14.23
CA LEU A 157 -9.03 4.10 -15.34
C LEU A 157 -9.63 5.44 -14.91
N ILE A 158 -8.88 6.51 -15.15
CA ILE A 158 -9.32 7.90 -14.98
C ILE A 158 -9.59 8.44 -16.37
N GLU A 159 -10.87 8.69 -16.66
CA GLU A 159 -11.34 9.18 -17.95
C GLU A 159 -11.27 10.71 -17.98
N GLU A 160 -11.97 11.37 -17.06
CA GLU A 160 -12.20 12.81 -17.16
C GLU A 160 -11.93 13.53 -15.84
N ILE A 161 -11.31 14.71 -15.95
CA ILE A 161 -11.12 15.66 -14.86
C ILE A 161 -11.72 16.98 -15.33
N ARG A 162 -12.34 17.70 -14.39
CA ARG A 162 -12.90 19.03 -14.67
C ARG A 162 -11.83 19.97 -15.24
N PHE A 163 -12.01 20.39 -16.50
CA PHE A 163 -11.02 21.14 -17.31
C PHE A 163 -10.49 22.41 -16.64
N ILE A 164 -11.30 23.10 -15.84
CA ILE A 164 -10.91 24.32 -15.09
C ILE A 164 -9.74 24.05 -14.12
N ASN A 165 -9.51 22.78 -13.76
CA ASN A 165 -8.49 22.37 -12.79
C ASN A 165 -7.29 21.66 -13.42
N MET A 166 -7.20 21.52 -14.74
CA MET A 166 -6.06 20.89 -15.39
C MET A 166 -4.82 21.80 -15.31
N SER A 167 -4.04 21.61 -14.26
CA SER A 167 -2.72 22.22 -14.05
C SER A 167 -1.68 21.11 -13.85
N GLU A 168 -0.40 21.41 -14.10
CA GLU A 168 0.69 20.47 -13.77
C GLU A 168 0.62 20.01 -12.30
N LYS A 169 0.19 20.90 -11.41
CA LYS A 169 -0.05 20.62 -9.99
C LYS A 169 -1.12 19.56 -9.76
N VAL A 170 -2.25 19.63 -10.46
CA VAL A 170 -3.33 18.63 -10.37
C VAL A 170 -2.89 17.30 -10.97
N LEU A 171 -2.15 17.32 -12.08
CA LEU A 171 -1.55 16.12 -12.65
C LEU A 171 -0.56 15.45 -11.68
N GLY A 172 0.27 16.23 -10.98
CA GLY A 172 1.16 15.74 -9.94
C GLY A 172 0.41 15.10 -8.76
N LEU A 173 -0.65 15.74 -8.29
CA LEU A 173 -1.53 15.17 -7.25
C LEU A 173 -2.20 13.87 -7.69
N LEU A 174 -2.65 13.78 -8.94
CA LEU A 174 -3.25 12.57 -9.50
C LEU A 174 -2.26 11.42 -9.62
N LYS A 175 -1.02 11.70 -10.04
CA LYS A 175 0.05 10.71 -10.06
C LYS A 175 0.27 10.16 -8.65
N LEU A 176 0.47 11.04 -7.67
CA LEU A 176 0.65 10.64 -6.27
C LEU A 176 -0.53 9.79 -5.77
N MET A 177 -1.74 10.17 -6.13
CA MET A 177 -2.94 9.41 -5.78
C MET A 177 -3.01 8.04 -6.42
N ALA A 178 -2.69 7.94 -7.69
CA ALA A 178 -2.63 6.67 -8.39
C ALA A 178 -1.65 5.72 -7.71
N PHE A 179 -0.47 6.21 -7.30
CA PHE A 179 0.49 5.41 -6.56
C PHE A 179 -0.04 4.94 -5.20
N TRP A 180 -0.66 5.82 -4.42
CA TRP A 180 -1.23 5.43 -3.13
C TRP A 180 -2.40 4.47 -3.25
N ILE A 181 -3.31 4.70 -4.19
CA ILE A 181 -4.44 3.82 -4.49
C ILE A 181 -3.91 2.45 -4.90
N ARG A 182 -2.94 2.41 -5.83
CA ARG A 182 -2.27 1.19 -6.24
C ARG A 182 -1.72 0.45 -5.04
N TYR A 183 -0.84 1.09 -4.28
CA TYR A 183 -0.22 0.51 -3.11
C TYR A 183 -1.22 -0.06 -2.10
N LEU A 184 -2.29 0.68 -1.78
CA LEU A 184 -3.28 0.25 -0.80
C LEU A 184 -4.13 -0.92 -1.29
N LEU A 185 -4.49 -0.93 -2.57
CA LEU A 185 -5.21 -2.03 -3.19
C LEU A 185 -4.34 -3.29 -3.28
N GLU A 186 -3.09 -3.15 -3.71
CA GLU A 186 -2.13 -4.27 -3.77
C GLU A 186 -1.92 -4.86 -2.38
N LYS A 187 -1.65 -4.02 -1.37
CA LYS A 187 -1.51 -4.48 0.02
C LYS A 187 -2.76 -5.19 0.54
N ARG A 188 -3.96 -4.72 0.19
CA ARG A 188 -5.21 -5.39 0.57
C ARG A 188 -5.35 -6.74 -0.12
N LEU A 189 -5.05 -6.81 -1.42
CA LEU A 189 -5.08 -8.06 -2.20
C LEU A 189 -4.05 -9.05 -1.68
N ASP A 190 -2.85 -8.59 -1.34
CA ASP A 190 -1.82 -9.39 -0.73
C ASP A 190 -2.31 -9.93 0.62
N ARG A 191 -2.97 -9.10 1.44
CA ARG A 191 -3.60 -9.58 2.67
C ARG A 191 -4.65 -10.65 2.39
N GLU A 192 -5.53 -10.46 1.41
CA GLU A 192 -6.54 -11.46 1.02
C GLU A 192 -5.90 -12.78 0.52
N GLU A 193 -4.80 -12.69 -0.24
CA GLU A 193 -4.03 -13.84 -0.76
C GLU A 193 -3.25 -14.57 0.34
N LEU A 194 -2.72 -13.83 1.32
CA LEU A 194 -1.95 -14.36 2.45
C LEU A 194 -2.84 -14.77 3.63
N GLN A 195 -4.11 -14.36 3.65
CA GLN A 195 -5.09 -14.68 4.69
C GLN A 195 -5.18 -16.19 5.00
N PRO A 196 -5.20 -17.11 4.01
CA PRO A 196 -5.22 -18.56 4.28
C PRO A 196 -3.94 -19.10 4.91
N LEU A 197 -2.83 -18.36 4.76
CA LEU A 197 -1.55 -18.67 5.38
C LEU A 197 -1.42 -18.07 6.78
N SER A 198 -2.41 -17.28 7.20
CA SER A 198 -2.39 -16.62 8.48
C SER A 198 -3.14 -17.39 9.56
N ALA A 199 -2.64 -17.32 10.79
CA ALA A 199 -3.32 -17.85 11.96
C ALA A 199 -4.47 -16.98 12.48
N PHE A 200 -4.57 -15.71 12.05
CA PHE A 200 -5.62 -14.79 12.49
C PHE A 200 -6.39 -14.22 11.29
N SER A 201 -7.64 -13.81 11.55
CA SER A 201 -8.56 -13.32 10.50
C SER A 201 -8.33 -11.86 10.10
N SER A 202 -7.81 -11.05 11.04
CA SER A 202 -7.75 -9.59 10.91
C SER A 202 -6.34 -9.05 10.73
N VAL A 203 -5.31 -9.88 10.90
CA VAL A 203 -3.89 -9.52 10.82
C VAL A 203 -3.09 -10.68 10.23
N ILE A 204 -2.13 -10.38 9.36
CA ILE A 204 -1.28 -11.41 8.76
C ILE A 204 -0.17 -11.78 9.75
N VAL A 205 -0.33 -12.95 10.34
CA VAL A 205 0.67 -13.70 11.09
C VAL A 205 0.79 -15.08 10.48
N TYR A 206 1.92 -15.42 9.88
CA TYR A 206 2.11 -16.71 9.23
C TYR A 206 1.94 -17.84 10.25
N GLN A 207 1.06 -18.80 9.96
CA GLN A 207 0.80 -19.94 10.84
C GLN A 207 2.01 -20.89 10.90
N PRO A 208 2.18 -21.67 11.98
CA PRO A 208 3.37 -22.48 12.19
C PRO A 208 3.70 -23.44 11.03
N SER A 209 2.68 -23.98 10.37
CA SER A 209 2.84 -24.91 9.24
C SER A 209 3.55 -24.32 8.02
N VAL A 210 3.57 -22.99 7.87
CA VAL A 210 4.22 -22.30 6.73
C VAL A 210 5.25 -21.26 7.16
N ALA A 211 5.22 -20.85 8.44
CA ALA A 211 6.04 -19.77 8.98
C ALA A 211 7.54 -20.00 8.74
N GLN A 212 8.04 -21.19 9.08
CA GLN A 212 9.48 -21.49 8.95
C GLN A 212 9.97 -21.36 7.50
N LYS A 213 9.25 -21.95 6.55
CA LYS A 213 9.60 -21.92 5.14
C LYS A 213 9.64 -20.47 4.60
N ILE A 214 8.61 -19.68 4.90
CA ILE A 214 8.50 -18.30 4.42
C ILE A 214 9.58 -17.42 5.06
N LEU A 215 9.88 -17.64 6.34
CA LEU A 215 10.95 -16.93 7.04
C LEU A 215 12.32 -17.25 6.43
N ASP A 216 12.62 -18.52 6.17
CA ASP A 216 13.88 -18.96 5.56
C ASP A 216 14.08 -18.39 4.16
N ASP A 217 13.03 -18.39 3.32
CA ASP A 217 13.04 -17.76 1.99
C ASP A 217 13.28 -16.24 2.10
N THR A 218 12.69 -15.59 3.11
CA THR A 218 12.80 -14.14 3.32
C THR A 218 14.18 -13.74 3.80
N ILE A 219 14.76 -14.48 4.75
CA ILE A 219 16.14 -14.33 5.20
C ILE A 219 17.10 -14.56 4.03
N SER A 220 16.88 -15.61 3.23
CA SER A 220 17.73 -15.95 2.08
C SER A 220 17.74 -14.84 1.03
N ARG A 221 16.58 -14.25 0.73
CA ARG A 221 16.47 -13.07 -0.15
C ARG A 221 17.26 -11.87 0.38
N HIS A 222 17.07 -11.52 1.67
CA HIS A 222 17.78 -10.39 2.26
C HIS A 222 19.31 -10.61 2.23
N LYS A 223 19.78 -11.81 2.55
CA LYS A 223 21.20 -12.18 2.44
C LYS A 223 21.72 -12.06 1.01
N LYS A 224 21.00 -12.60 0.02
CA LYS A 224 21.38 -12.54 -1.40
C LYS A 224 21.55 -11.10 -1.88
N HIS A 225 20.66 -10.21 -1.46
CA HIS A 225 20.65 -8.80 -1.87
C HIS A 225 21.43 -7.88 -0.92
N LYS A 226 22.10 -8.43 0.10
CA LYS A 226 22.83 -7.67 1.14
C LYS A 226 21.96 -6.63 1.85
N LEU A 227 20.68 -6.93 2.02
CA LEU A 227 19.73 -6.09 2.72
C LEU A 227 19.80 -6.37 4.23
N PRO A 228 19.87 -5.32 5.08
CA PRO A 228 19.90 -5.52 6.53
C PRO A 228 18.55 -6.03 7.03
N PHE A 229 18.56 -6.88 8.05
CA PHE A 229 17.37 -7.34 8.74
C PHE A 229 17.70 -7.71 10.19
N ALA A 230 16.68 -7.63 11.04
CA ALA A 230 16.74 -8.04 12.44
C ALA A 230 15.50 -8.87 12.81
N LEU A 231 15.57 -9.60 13.92
CA LEU A 231 14.48 -10.41 14.42
C LEU A 231 14.14 -10.01 15.85
N LEU A 232 12.86 -9.99 16.17
CA LEU A 232 12.36 -9.91 17.54
C LEU A 232 11.62 -11.19 17.89
N ARG A 233 11.62 -11.55 19.17
CA ARG A 233 10.80 -12.62 19.73
C ARG A 233 9.84 -12.06 20.78
N ILE A 234 8.62 -12.56 20.73
CA ILE A 234 7.55 -12.32 21.69
C ILE A 234 7.26 -13.68 22.34
N LYS A 235 7.59 -13.80 23.63
CA LYS A 235 7.59 -15.09 24.34
C LYS A 235 6.21 -15.55 24.80
N GLU A 236 5.27 -14.64 24.97
CA GLU A 236 3.95 -14.98 25.44
C GLU A 236 3.03 -15.45 24.30
N ALA A 237 2.11 -16.34 24.64
CA ALA A 237 0.98 -16.63 23.76
C ALA A 237 0.15 -15.36 23.58
N VAL A 238 0.01 -14.93 22.33
CA VAL A 238 -0.71 -13.71 21.97
C VAL A 238 -2.10 -14.03 21.44
N ASN A 239 -3.06 -13.15 21.71
CA ASN A 239 -4.36 -13.15 21.05
C ASN A 239 -4.38 -12.20 19.85
N GLU A 240 -5.38 -12.32 18.99
CA GLU A 240 -5.52 -11.51 17.78
C GLU A 240 -5.55 -10.00 18.04
N ALA A 241 -6.16 -9.55 19.14
CA ALA A 241 -6.24 -8.14 19.48
C ALA A 241 -4.87 -7.55 19.86
N ASP A 242 -4.03 -8.34 20.53
CA ASP A 242 -2.66 -7.99 20.86
C ASP A 242 -1.80 -7.88 19.60
N VAL A 243 -1.93 -8.86 18.70
CA VAL A 243 -1.17 -8.86 17.45
C VAL A 243 -1.62 -7.75 16.51
N LYS A 244 -2.91 -7.41 16.49
CA LYS A 244 -3.42 -6.27 15.73
C LYS A 244 -2.81 -4.94 16.22
N ARG A 245 -2.70 -4.76 17.54
CA ARG A 245 -2.03 -3.60 18.15
C ARG A 245 -0.53 -3.58 17.84
N LEU A 246 0.12 -4.74 17.92
CA LEU A 246 1.52 -4.92 17.57
C LEU A 246 1.79 -4.57 16.10
N SER A 247 1.04 -5.17 15.17
CA SER A 247 1.13 -4.94 13.73
C SER A 247 0.94 -3.45 13.37
N ALA A 248 0.03 -2.75 14.07
CA ALA A 248 -0.15 -1.31 13.88
C ALA A 248 1.06 -0.46 14.31
N ALA A 249 1.92 -0.98 15.20
CA ALA A 249 3.15 -0.33 15.63
C ALA A 249 4.38 -0.69 14.76
N LEU A 250 4.27 -1.76 13.98
CA LEU A 250 5.29 -2.24 13.05
C LEU A 250 5.28 -1.47 11.72
N ARG A 251 6.35 -1.61 10.93
CA ARG A 251 6.40 -1.08 9.56
C ARG A 251 5.69 -2.05 8.63
N ILE A 252 5.38 -1.56 7.43
CA ILE A 252 4.57 -2.32 6.48
C ILE A 252 5.31 -3.55 5.94
N TYR A 253 6.64 -3.50 5.89
CA TYR A 253 7.50 -4.62 5.46
C TYR A 253 7.99 -5.50 6.63
N ASP A 254 7.52 -5.23 7.85
CA ASP A 254 7.82 -6.10 8.98
C ASP A 254 6.80 -7.24 8.99
N ASP A 255 7.29 -8.48 8.99
CA ASP A 255 6.46 -9.68 8.92
C ASP A 255 6.33 -10.35 10.29
N LEU A 256 5.20 -10.99 10.54
CA LEU A 256 4.90 -11.71 11.78
C LEU A 256 4.78 -13.21 11.52
N PHE A 257 5.47 -14.01 12.31
CA PHE A 257 5.53 -15.46 12.18
C PHE A 257 5.16 -16.09 13.52
N MET A 258 4.17 -16.98 13.55
CA MET A 258 3.84 -17.72 14.76
C MET A 258 4.66 -19.01 14.82
N LEU A 259 5.25 -19.27 15.98
CA LEU A 259 5.99 -20.48 16.28
C LEU A 259 5.09 -21.54 16.95
N ASP A 260 5.55 -22.80 16.91
CA ASP A 260 4.95 -23.89 17.66
C ASP A 260 5.08 -23.61 19.18
N GLY A 261 3.97 -23.21 19.80
CA GLY A 261 3.93 -22.73 21.20
C GLY A 261 3.18 -21.42 21.40
N GLY A 262 2.77 -20.75 20.30
CA GLY A 262 2.00 -19.50 20.36
C GLY A 262 2.86 -18.24 20.49
N GLU A 263 4.17 -18.40 20.52
CA GLU A 263 5.14 -17.31 20.44
C GLU A 263 5.13 -16.67 19.04
N ILE A 264 5.52 -15.40 18.96
CA ILE A 264 5.67 -14.69 17.70
C ILE A 264 7.11 -14.27 17.46
N LEU A 265 7.59 -14.52 16.25
CA LEU A 265 8.74 -13.85 15.68
C LEU A 265 8.29 -12.67 14.83
N VAL A 266 8.99 -11.55 15.01
CA VAL A 266 8.84 -10.38 14.15
C VAL A 266 10.09 -10.27 13.30
N PHE A 267 9.93 -10.36 11.98
CA PHE A 267 10.98 -10.04 11.03
C PHE A 267 10.97 -8.55 10.76
N LEU A 268 12.05 -7.87 11.12
CA LEU A 268 12.24 -6.44 10.85
C LEU A 268 13.04 -6.28 9.57
N SER A 269 12.35 -5.99 8.47
CA SER A 269 13.01 -5.74 7.19
C SER A 269 13.79 -4.42 7.24
N MET A 270 14.89 -4.35 6.48
CA MET A 270 15.73 -3.15 6.32
C MET A 270 16.18 -2.54 7.66
N THR A 271 16.44 -3.40 8.66
CA THR A 271 16.75 -2.97 10.02
C THR A 271 18.10 -3.52 10.46
N ASP A 272 19.02 -2.60 10.74
CA ASP A 272 20.29 -2.92 11.42
C ASP A 272 20.03 -3.29 12.89
N GLU A 273 20.81 -4.26 13.41
CA GLU A 273 20.74 -4.71 14.80
C GLU A 273 20.90 -3.56 15.82
N LYS A 274 21.71 -2.55 15.51
CA LYS A 274 21.90 -1.36 16.36
C LYS A 274 20.60 -0.58 16.62
N ASN A 275 19.60 -0.70 15.75
CA ASN A 275 18.33 0.02 15.84
C ASN A 275 17.24 -0.79 16.57
N VAL A 276 17.49 -2.06 16.87
CA VAL A 276 16.53 -2.95 17.55
C VAL A 276 16.03 -2.38 18.88
N PRO A 277 16.88 -1.86 19.79
CA PRO A 277 16.41 -1.33 21.07
C PRO A 277 15.38 -0.19 20.90
N ALA A 278 15.63 0.74 19.98
CA ALA A 278 14.72 1.85 19.70
C ALA A 278 13.37 1.38 19.13
N ILE A 279 13.38 0.30 18.35
CA ILE A 279 12.16 -0.31 17.82
C ILE A 279 11.37 -0.99 18.93
N ILE A 280 12.02 -1.71 19.83
CA ILE A 280 11.38 -2.31 21.01
C ILE A 280 10.72 -1.24 21.87
N GLU A 281 11.42 -0.15 22.20
CA GLU A 281 10.87 0.98 22.97
C GLU A 281 9.65 1.62 22.28
N ARG A 282 9.65 1.69 20.94
CA ARG A 282 8.51 2.19 20.16
C ARG A 282 7.30 1.26 20.21
N ILE A 283 7.52 -0.05 20.20
CA ILE A 283 6.44 -1.05 20.15
C ILE A 283 5.83 -1.28 21.53
N ARG A 284 6.65 -1.26 22.59
CA ARG A 284 6.25 -1.57 23.98
C ARG A 284 4.97 -0.85 24.45
N PRO A 285 4.74 0.45 24.18
CA PRO A 285 3.49 1.12 24.56
C PRO A 285 2.22 0.54 23.92
N SER A 286 2.35 -0.12 22.77
CA SER A 286 1.20 -0.71 22.04
C SER A 286 0.81 -2.08 22.56
N ALA A 287 1.74 -2.76 23.25
CA ALA A 287 1.54 -4.08 23.84
C ALA A 287 2.37 -4.21 25.15
N PRO A 288 2.02 -3.43 26.20
CA PRO A 288 2.80 -3.35 27.44
C PRO A 288 2.89 -4.67 28.21
N GLN A 289 1.98 -5.60 27.95
CA GLN A 289 1.90 -6.92 28.55
C GLN A 289 2.81 -7.96 27.88
N LEU A 290 3.46 -7.63 26.76
CA LEU A 290 4.29 -8.56 25.99
C LEU A 290 5.77 -8.33 26.27
N THR A 291 6.51 -9.43 26.46
CA THR A 291 7.96 -9.42 26.57
C THR A 291 8.55 -9.53 25.18
N ILE A 292 9.11 -8.41 24.70
CA ILE A 292 9.73 -8.31 23.38
C ILE A 292 11.25 -8.25 23.54
N GLU A 293 11.96 -9.20 22.93
CA GLU A 293 13.41 -9.27 22.96
C GLU A 293 14.01 -9.44 21.56
N ALA A 294 15.29 -9.09 21.41
CA ALA A 294 16.02 -9.39 20.18
C ALA A 294 16.22 -10.91 20.05
N ALA A 295 16.03 -11.46 18.86
CA ALA A 295 16.25 -12.87 18.58
C ALA A 295 17.51 -13.07 17.73
N ASP A 296 18.31 -14.07 18.09
CA ASP A 296 19.51 -14.42 17.32
C ASP A 296 19.15 -15.07 15.98
N LYS A 297 19.93 -14.74 14.95
CA LYS A 297 19.81 -15.24 13.57
C LYS A 297 19.97 -16.77 13.43
N THR A 298 20.34 -17.46 14.51
CA THR A 298 20.74 -18.88 14.53
C THR A 298 19.91 -19.76 15.47
N GLY A 299 18.93 -19.20 16.18
CA GLY A 299 18.15 -19.88 17.22
C GLY A 299 16.92 -20.64 16.74
N PHE A 300 16.91 -21.14 15.50
CA PHE A 300 15.75 -21.85 14.93
C PHE A 300 15.84 -23.35 15.20
N LYS A 301 15.53 -23.75 16.43
CA LYS A 301 15.15 -25.12 16.78
C LYS A 301 14.06 -25.11 17.85
#